data_AF-A0A1C5ZG69-F1
#
_entry.id   AF-A0A1C5ZG69-F1
#
_cell.length_a   1.000
_cell.length_b   1.000
_cell.length_c   1.000
_cell.angle_alpha   90.00
_cell.angle_beta   90.00
_cell.angle_gamma   90.00
#
_symmetry.space_group_name_H-M   'P 1'
#
loop_
_entity.id
_entity.type
_entity.pdbx_description
1 polymer ?
#
loop_
_entity_poly.entity_id
_entity_poly.type
_entity_poly.pdbx_seq_one_letter_code
_entity_poly.pdbx_strand_id
1 'polypeptide(L)'
;MKRFFTGIIASIVVAAAFTGCNEVKKENYVTYSTSDSSSVQQNSNDNTDTDYPETADWSTLTFGIDSVFYTPEFNYKDLTDIGWSFDPSNYGLEDCTLNSEIRLSCDVYLNHEGVDEGVLAVGFANVGQEEVPLADCQIWAVKVEIKDKTNYPQFAVPGNVKWNASIDDVKGALGEPSESNRDESQGSTELIYNKDGAYIVHYYVYDDGGMMKFWIEKY
;
A
#
# COMPACT_ATOMS: atom_id res chain seq x y z
N MET A 1 -43.48 7.53 24.63
CA MET A 1 -42.33 8.37 24.21
C MET A 1 -41.05 7.61 24.46
N LYS A 2 -40.37 7.18 23.40
CA LYS A 2 -38.91 6.98 23.32
C LYS A 2 -38.60 6.66 21.86
N ARG A 3 -38.08 7.67 21.16
CA ARG A 3 -37.46 7.56 19.83
C ARG A 3 -36.05 7.05 20.05
N PHE A 4 -35.58 6.06 19.30
CA PHE A 4 -34.15 5.89 19.06
C PHE A 4 -33.92 5.39 17.63
N PHE A 5 -32.88 5.97 17.05
CA PHE A 5 -32.60 6.12 15.63
C PHE A 5 -32.23 4.79 14.98
N THR A 6 -32.87 4.51 13.84
CA THR A 6 -32.38 3.53 12.86
C THR A 6 -31.19 4.17 12.14
N GLY A 7 -29.97 3.86 12.58
CA GLY A 7 -28.76 4.19 11.84
C GLY A 7 -28.67 3.29 10.62
N ILE A 8 -28.98 3.85 9.45
CA ILE A 8 -28.66 3.23 8.16
C ILE A 8 -27.15 3.34 8.01
N ILE A 9 -26.44 2.23 8.22
CA ILE A 9 -25.05 2.10 7.75
C ILE A 9 -25.15 2.09 6.23
N ALA A 10 -24.78 3.19 5.59
CA ALA A 10 -24.55 3.23 4.17
C ALA A 10 -23.28 2.41 3.90
N SER A 11 -23.46 1.11 3.68
CA SER A 11 -22.42 0.25 3.14
C SER A 11 -22.06 0.81 1.77
N ILE A 12 -20.90 1.46 1.67
CA ILE A 12 -20.27 1.67 0.37
C ILE A 12 -19.94 0.26 -0.12
N VAL A 13 -20.78 -0.24 -1.01
CA VAL A 13 -20.47 -1.43 -1.80
C VAL A 13 -19.28 -1.01 -2.65
N VAL A 14 -18.08 -1.48 -2.32
CA VAL A 14 -16.98 -1.55 -3.29
C VAL A 14 -17.45 -2.54 -4.34
N ALA A 15 -18.19 -2.03 -5.31
CA ALA A 15 -18.50 -2.79 -6.49
C ALA A 15 -17.15 -3.00 -7.18
N ALA A 16 -16.73 -4.26 -7.31
CA ALA A 16 -15.86 -4.67 -8.39
C ALA A 16 -16.63 -4.44 -9.70
N ALA A 17 -16.81 -3.18 -10.07
CA ALA A 17 -17.42 -2.77 -11.32
C ALA A 17 -16.37 -2.92 -12.41
N PHE A 18 -16.09 -4.17 -12.78
CA PHE A 18 -15.47 -4.47 -14.08
C PHE A 18 -16.52 -4.29 -15.18
N THR A 19 -17.16 -3.13 -15.27
CA THR A 19 -17.95 -2.72 -16.43
C THR A 19 -17.02 -2.09 -17.47
N GLY A 20 -15.98 -2.83 -17.85
CA GLY A 20 -14.97 -2.41 -18.82
C GLY A 20 -14.07 -3.55 -19.30
N CYS A 21 -13.80 -4.56 -18.47
CA CYS A 21 -12.99 -5.72 -18.88
C CYS A 21 -13.90 -6.88 -19.31
N ASN A 22 -13.73 -7.37 -20.53
CA ASN A 22 -14.27 -8.67 -20.93
C ASN A 22 -13.75 -9.74 -19.96
N GLU A 23 -14.69 -10.50 -19.38
CA GLU A 23 -14.55 -11.72 -18.56
C GLU A 23 -13.20 -11.96 -17.84
N VAL A 24 -13.11 -11.46 -16.59
CA VAL A 24 -12.03 -11.83 -15.65
C VAL A 24 -12.25 -13.27 -15.15
N LYS A 25 -11.29 -14.16 -15.41
CA LYS A 25 -11.26 -15.52 -14.86
C LYS A 25 -10.94 -15.47 -13.37
N LYS A 26 -11.97 -15.66 -12.53
CA LYS A 26 -11.91 -15.63 -11.05
C LYS A 26 -11.06 -16.72 -10.40
N GLU A 27 -10.40 -17.57 -11.18
CA GLU A 27 -9.88 -18.88 -10.74
C GLU A 27 -8.43 -18.80 -10.24
N ASN A 28 -7.75 -17.65 -10.40
CA ASN A 28 -6.35 -17.46 -10.01
C ASN A 28 -6.17 -16.78 -8.64
N TYR A 29 -7.25 -16.44 -7.93
CA TYR A 29 -7.21 -15.82 -6.61
C TYR A 29 -7.11 -16.85 -5.47
N VAL A 30 -6.12 -17.74 -5.52
CA VAL A 30 -5.66 -18.52 -4.35
C VAL A 30 -4.19 -18.84 -4.54
N THR A 31 -3.32 -18.46 -3.61
CA THR A 31 -2.06 -19.20 -3.43
C THR A 31 -1.74 -19.37 -1.96
N TYR A 32 -1.37 -20.61 -1.64
CA TYR A 32 -1.15 -21.17 -0.32
C TYR A 32 0.16 -20.65 0.31
N SER A 33 0.11 -20.35 1.61
CA SER A 33 1.31 -20.31 2.45
C SER A 33 1.95 -21.70 2.47
N THR A 34 3.19 -21.80 1.99
CA THR A 34 4.07 -22.93 2.35
C THR A 34 5.15 -22.37 3.25
N SER A 35 5.03 -22.69 4.53
CA SER A 35 6.01 -22.39 5.56
C SER A 35 7.20 -23.33 5.40
N ASP A 36 8.39 -22.78 5.16
CA ASP A 36 9.63 -23.46 5.51
C ASP A 36 10.47 -22.52 6.38
N SER A 37 10.45 -22.80 7.68
CA SER A 37 11.30 -22.15 8.66
C SER A 37 12.76 -22.52 8.43
N SER A 38 13.59 -21.52 8.18
CA SER A 38 15.02 -21.62 8.49
C SER A 38 15.52 -20.27 9.02
N SER A 39 16.28 -20.37 10.10
CA SER A 39 16.72 -19.28 10.99
C SER A 39 17.49 -18.17 10.26
N VAL A 40 17.00 -16.94 10.33
CA VAL A 40 17.67 -15.75 9.82
C VAL A 40 18.56 -15.14 10.89
N GLN A 41 19.87 -15.10 10.61
CA GLN A 41 20.82 -14.25 11.33
C GLN A 41 20.49 -12.78 11.04
N GLN A 42 20.43 -11.97 12.09
CA GLN A 42 20.39 -10.51 12.01
C GLN A 42 21.55 -10.00 11.13
N ASN A 43 21.22 -9.46 9.96
CA ASN A 43 22.08 -8.51 9.28
C ASN A 43 21.51 -7.12 9.54
N SER A 44 22.17 -6.40 10.43
CA SER A 44 21.97 -4.98 10.66
C SER A 44 22.42 -4.21 9.41
N ASN A 45 21.50 -3.93 8.50
CA ASN A 45 21.69 -2.86 7.54
C ASN A 45 21.29 -1.56 8.24
N ASP A 46 22.29 -0.88 8.81
CA ASP A 46 22.24 0.57 9.07
C ASP A 46 22.03 1.27 7.72
N ASN A 47 20.77 1.37 7.29
CA ASN A 47 20.39 2.12 6.12
C ASN A 47 19.93 3.49 6.61
N THR A 48 20.78 4.49 6.36
CA THR A 48 20.65 5.85 6.86
C THR A 48 19.33 6.48 6.40
N ASP A 49 18.48 6.77 7.40
CA ASP A 49 17.31 7.65 7.35
C ASP A 49 17.54 8.80 6.36
N THR A 50 16.65 8.94 5.38
CA THR A 50 16.54 10.22 4.68
C THR A 50 15.84 11.19 5.62
N ASP A 51 16.53 12.27 6.00
CA ASP A 51 15.97 13.37 6.78
C ASP A 51 14.75 13.95 6.03
N TYR A 52 13.56 13.51 6.45
CA TYR A 52 12.33 14.22 6.15
C TYR A 52 12.41 15.59 6.82
N PRO A 53 11.88 16.69 6.23
CA PRO A 53 11.68 17.91 7.00
C PRO A 53 10.93 17.57 8.29
N GLU A 54 11.45 18.03 9.44
CA GLU A 54 11.20 17.59 10.83
C GLU A 54 9.72 17.57 11.31
N THR A 55 8.73 17.75 10.43
CA THR A 55 7.30 17.69 10.73
C THR A 55 6.49 16.99 9.63
N ALA A 56 6.97 15.86 9.10
CA ALA A 56 6.31 15.04 8.09
C ALA A 56 4.90 14.61 8.53
N ASP A 57 3.86 15.40 8.24
CA ASP A 57 2.48 15.02 8.56
C ASP A 57 2.12 13.77 7.77
N TRP A 58 1.80 12.65 8.44
CA TRP A 58 1.42 11.40 7.79
C TRP A 58 0.23 11.59 6.84
N SER A 59 -0.61 12.62 7.06
CA SER A 59 -1.78 12.89 6.24
C SER A 59 -1.47 13.53 4.89
N THR A 60 -0.21 13.87 4.59
CA THR A 60 0.20 14.17 3.20
C THR A 60 0.29 12.90 2.35
N LEU A 61 0.35 11.71 2.98
CA LEU A 61 0.55 10.41 2.33
C LEU A 61 1.85 10.31 1.52
N THR A 62 2.78 11.23 1.73
CA THR A 62 4.00 11.29 0.93
C THR A 62 4.99 10.23 1.42
N PHE A 63 5.41 9.36 0.50
CA PHE A 63 6.44 8.33 0.72
C PHE A 63 7.59 8.52 -0.27
N GLY A 64 8.72 7.86 -0.04
CA GLY A 64 9.88 7.95 -0.94
C GLY A 64 10.43 6.60 -1.37
N ILE A 65 11.01 6.55 -2.57
CA ILE A 65 11.79 5.44 -3.13
C ILE A 65 13.13 6.01 -3.61
N ASP A 66 14.25 5.55 -3.06
CA ASP A 66 15.62 6.01 -3.41
C ASP A 66 15.76 7.54 -3.52
N SER A 67 15.20 8.26 -2.53
CA SER A 67 15.18 9.73 -2.42
C SER A 67 14.24 10.47 -3.39
N VAL A 68 13.44 9.77 -4.20
CA VAL A 68 12.34 10.34 -4.99
C VAL A 68 11.04 10.21 -4.20
N PHE A 69 10.31 11.30 -4.04
CA PHE A 69 9.10 11.35 -3.22
C PHE A 69 7.84 11.41 -4.07
N TYR A 70 6.84 10.65 -3.65
CA TYR A 70 5.56 10.50 -4.34
C TYR A 70 4.42 10.77 -3.37
N THR A 71 3.33 11.32 -3.90
CA THR A 71 2.06 11.49 -3.20
C THR A 71 0.97 10.90 -4.09
N PRO A 72 0.04 10.08 -3.54
CA PRO A 72 -1.03 9.45 -4.34
C PRO A 72 -1.74 10.41 -5.30
N GLU A 73 -2.17 9.85 -6.43
CA GLU A 73 -2.52 10.50 -7.71
C GLU A 73 -1.32 10.94 -8.57
N PHE A 74 -0.13 10.37 -8.33
CA PHE A 74 1.01 10.50 -9.24
C PHE A 74 0.87 9.54 -10.45
N ASN A 75 1.61 9.77 -11.53
CA ASN A 75 1.47 8.96 -12.74
C ASN A 75 2.19 7.62 -12.58
N TYR A 76 1.59 6.52 -13.03
CA TYR A 76 2.27 5.22 -13.06
C TYR A 76 3.58 5.28 -13.86
N LYS A 77 3.62 6.11 -14.91
CA LYS A 77 4.81 6.35 -15.70
C LYS A 77 6.03 6.74 -14.83
N ASP A 78 5.82 7.48 -13.75
CA ASP A 78 6.90 7.95 -12.87
C ASP A 78 7.60 6.78 -12.13
N LEU A 79 6.93 5.62 -11.99
CA LEU A 79 7.54 4.38 -11.50
C LEU A 79 8.21 3.59 -12.62
N THR A 80 7.59 3.53 -13.81
CA THR A 80 8.19 2.83 -14.96
C THR A 80 9.48 3.48 -15.44
N ASP A 81 9.59 4.81 -15.31
CA ASP A 81 10.79 5.57 -15.68
C ASP A 81 11.98 5.25 -14.78
N ILE A 82 11.73 4.73 -13.58
CA ILE A 82 12.75 4.25 -12.63
C ILE A 82 12.81 2.72 -12.56
N GLY A 83 12.26 2.02 -13.54
CA GLY A 83 12.44 0.56 -13.71
C GLY A 83 11.40 -0.32 -13.01
N TRP A 84 10.42 0.24 -12.31
CA TRP A 84 9.33 -0.54 -11.71
C TRP A 84 8.25 -0.84 -12.74
N SER A 85 7.89 -2.12 -12.88
CA SER A 85 6.86 -2.53 -13.84
C SER A 85 6.20 -3.84 -13.43
N PHE A 86 5.06 -4.18 -14.01
CA PHE A 86 4.45 -5.49 -13.86
C PHE A 86 4.11 -6.06 -15.24
N ASP A 87 3.94 -7.38 -15.30
CA ASP A 87 3.35 -8.04 -16.45
C ASP A 87 1.82 -8.05 -16.28
N PRO A 88 1.05 -7.35 -17.14
CA PRO A 88 -0.40 -7.33 -17.04
C PRO A 88 -1.06 -8.70 -17.15
N SER A 89 -0.43 -9.66 -17.83
CA SER A 89 -0.98 -11.01 -18.01
C SER A 89 -1.10 -11.80 -16.70
N ASN A 90 -0.21 -11.53 -15.75
CA ASN A 90 -0.26 -12.13 -14.41
C ASN A 90 -1.54 -11.75 -13.64
N TYR A 91 -2.19 -10.67 -14.05
CA TYR A 91 -3.40 -10.12 -13.42
C TYR A 91 -4.62 -10.14 -14.36
N GLY A 92 -4.47 -10.64 -15.59
CA GLY A 92 -5.51 -10.60 -16.63
C GLY A 92 -5.85 -9.19 -17.10
N LEU A 93 -4.81 -8.33 -17.24
CA LEU A 93 -4.92 -6.91 -17.53
C LEU A 93 -4.29 -6.50 -18.89
N GLU A 94 -3.97 -7.44 -19.80
CA GLU A 94 -3.18 -7.15 -21.02
C GLU A 94 -3.73 -6.03 -21.90
N ASP A 95 -5.05 -5.96 -22.05
CA ASP A 95 -5.75 -4.95 -22.85
C ASP A 95 -6.65 -4.05 -21.98
N CYS A 96 -6.33 -3.94 -20.69
CA CYS A 96 -7.17 -3.19 -19.76
C CYS A 96 -7.04 -1.67 -19.97
N THR A 97 -8.18 -1.04 -20.17
CA THR A 97 -8.40 0.40 -20.09
C THR A 97 -9.26 0.74 -18.89
N LEU A 98 -9.01 1.90 -18.27
CA LEU A 98 -9.80 2.41 -17.16
C LEU A 98 -10.66 3.58 -17.63
N ASN A 99 -11.96 3.48 -17.40
CA ASN A 99 -12.87 4.62 -17.47
C ASN A 99 -12.55 5.64 -16.38
N SER A 100 -12.96 6.89 -16.61
CA SER A 100 -12.85 7.97 -15.63
C SER A 100 -13.42 7.57 -14.26
N GLU A 101 -12.72 7.99 -13.21
CA GLU A 101 -13.04 7.79 -11.79
C GLU A 101 -12.98 6.33 -11.29
N ILE A 102 -12.66 5.37 -12.17
CA ILE A 102 -12.46 3.97 -11.77
C ILE A 102 -11.11 3.79 -11.07
N ARG A 103 -11.14 3.00 -9.99
CA ARG A 103 -9.99 2.56 -9.22
C ARG A 103 -9.92 1.03 -9.23
N LEU A 104 -8.74 0.47 -9.49
CA LEU A 104 -8.41 -0.94 -9.27
C LEU A 104 -7.80 -1.11 -7.88
N SER A 105 -7.94 -2.32 -7.31
CA SER A 105 -7.42 -2.63 -5.97
C SER A 105 -5.89 -2.52 -5.89
N CYS A 106 -5.37 -2.30 -4.68
CA CYS A 106 -3.95 -2.18 -4.39
C CYS A 106 -3.25 -3.56 -4.29
N ASP A 107 -3.40 -4.39 -5.32
CA ASP A 107 -2.88 -5.76 -5.36
C ASP A 107 -2.10 -6.07 -6.65
N VAL A 108 -1.73 -5.04 -7.42
CA VAL A 108 -0.80 -5.19 -8.54
C VAL A 108 0.62 -5.01 -8.01
N TYR A 109 1.34 -6.11 -7.81
CA TYR A 109 2.74 -6.09 -7.41
C TYR A 109 3.64 -5.74 -8.59
N LEU A 110 4.51 -4.76 -8.36
CA LEU A 110 5.52 -4.33 -9.31
C LEU A 110 6.84 -5.09 -9.05
N ASN A 111 7.57 -5.32 -10.14
CA ASN A 111 8.89 -5.91 -10.18
C ASN A 111 9.91 -4.83 -10.53
N HIS A 112 11.12 -4.98 -10.00
CA HIS A 112 12.29 -4.19 -10.34
C HIS A 112 13.52 -5.10 -10.31
N GLU A 113 14.46 -4.88 -11.24
CA GLU A 113 15.69 -5.69 -11.27
C GLU A 113 16.46 -5.57 -9.94
N GLY A 114 16.87 -6.72 -9.38
CA GLY A 114 17.63 -6.76 -8.13
C GLY A 114 16.83 -6.49 -6.86
N VAL A 115 15.49 -6.41 -6.95
CA VAL A 115 14.58 -6.27 -5.79
C VAL A 115 13.79 -7.57 -5.62
N ASP A 116 13.58 -7.98 -4.37
CA ASP A 116 12.80 -9.18 -4.05
C ASP A 116 11.32 -9.00 -4.43
N GLU A 117 10.66 -10.08 -4.83
CA GLU A 117 9.24 -10.04 -5.21
C GLU A 117 8.34 -9.66 -4.01
N GLY A 118 7.26 -8.94 -4.31
CA GLY A 118 6.25 -8.56 -3.32
C GLY A 118 6.56 -7.31 -2.50
N VAL A 119 7.67 -6.62 -2.78
CA VAL A 119 8.08 -5.42 -2.04
C VAL A 119 7.13 -4.23 -2.24
N LEU A 120 6.66 -4.01 -3.48
CA LEU A 120 5.84 -2.86 -3.84
C LEU A 120 4.59 -3.31 -4.59
N ALA A 121 3.41 -2.89 -4.12
CA ALA A 121 2.15 -3.03 -4.83
C ALA A 121 1.45 -1.68 -4.97
N VAL A 122 0.67 -1.54 -6.04
CA VAL A 122 -0.01 -0.29 -6.39
C VAL A 122 -1.48 -0.53 -6.73
N GLY A 123 -2.29 0.50 -6.48
CA GLY A 123 -3.66 0.61 -6.99
C GLY A 123 -3.73 1.62 -8.14
N PHE A 124 -4.27 1.22 -9.28
CA PHE A 124 -4.45 2.10 -10.45
C PHE A 124 -5.74 2.90 -10.36
N ALA A 125 -5.70 4.15 -10.79
CA ALA A 125 -6.86 5.03 -10.92
C ALA A 125 -6.78 5.81 -12.22
N ASN A 126 -7.93 6.07 -12.82
CA ASN A 126 -8.05 7.11 -13.83
C ASN A 126 -8.75 8.32 -13.20
N VAL A 127 -7.98 9.36 -12.84
CA VAL A 127 -8.55 10.63 -12.34
C VAL A 127 -8.85 11.63 -13.46
N GLY A 128 -8.59 11.25 -14.71
CA GLY A 128 -8.93 12.00 -15.91
C GLY A 128 -10.40 11.86 -16.30
N GLN A 129 -10.79 12.43 -17.43
CA GLN A 129 -12.17 12.44 -17.94
C GLN A 129 -12.41 11.44 -19.09
N GLU A 130 -11.33 10.97 -19.72
CA GLU A 130 -11.38 10.05 -20.86
C GLU A 130 -10.94 8.66 -20.43
N GLU A 131 -11.37 7.63 -21.15
CA GLU A 131 -10.85 6.27 -20.99
C GLU A 131 -9.37 6.22 -21.42
N VAL A 132 -8.52 5.63 -20.58
CA VAL A 132 -7.07 5.55 -20.82
C VAL A 132 -6.52 4.15 -20.54
N PRO A 133 -5.44 3.72 -21.21
CA PRO A 133 -4.75 2.47 -20.85
C PRO A 133 -4.09 2.57 -19.47
N LEU A 134 -3.78 1.43 -18.86
CA LEU A 134 -3.10 1.36 -17.55
C LEU A 134 -1.77 2.14 -17.50
N ALA A 135 -1.04 2.22 -18.62
CA ALA A 135 0.21 2.97 -18.72
C ALA A 135 0.05 4.48 -18.45
N ASP A 136 -1.13 5.03 -18.72
CA ASP A 136 -1.46 6.46 -18.57
C ASP A 136 -2.28 6.75 -17.30
N CYS A 137 -2.54 5.72 -16.48
CA CYS A 137 -3.26 5.85 -15.22
C CYS A 137 -2.38 6.44 -14.11
N GLN A 138 -3.06 6.97 -13.10
CA GLN A 138 -2.46 7.41 -11.85
C GLN A 138 -2.44 6.27 -10.81
N ILE A 139 -1.62 6.42 -9.78
CA ILE A 139 -1.54 5.52 -8.65
C ILE A 139 -2.22 6.15 -7.44
N TRP A 140 -3.34 5.58 -6.97
CA TRP A 140 -4.12 6.13 -5.84
C TRP A 140 -3.78 5.47 -4.50
N ALA A 141 -3.14 4.29 -4.54
CA ALA A 141 -2.73 3.55 -3.35
C ALA A 141 -1.37 2.87 -3.58
N VAL A 142 -0.58 2.80 -2.52
CA VAL A 142 0.74 2.13 -2.52
C VAL A 142 0.90 1.32 -1.25
N LYS A 143 1.29 0.06 -1.41
CA LYS A 143 1.61 -0.87 -0.32
C LYS A 143 3.08 -1.26 -0.44
N VAL A 144 3.83 -1.10 0.64
CA VAL A 144 5.24 -1.52 0.74
C VAL A 144 5.38 -2.53 1.88
N GLU A 145 6.02 -3.66 1.60
CA GLU A 145 6.26 -4.72 2.57
C GLU A 145 7.71 -5.23 2.46
N ILE A 146 8.49 -5.04 3.52
CA ILE A 146 9.89 -5.48 3.59
C ILE A 146 10.08 -6.71 4.48
N LYS A 147 8.99 -7.23 5.08
CA LYS A 147 9.06 -8.43 5.90
C LYS A 147 9.57 -9.60 5.07
N ASP A 148 10.56 -10.30 5.61
CA ASP A 148 11.23 -11.43 4.98
C ASP A 148 11.90 -11.11 3.63
N LYS A 149 12.17 -9.82 3.35
CA LYS A 149 12.90 -9.34 2.17
C LYS A 149 14.33 -8.98 2.55
N THR A 150 15.26 -9.26 1.64
CA THR A 150 16.68 -8.92 1.76
C THR A 150 17.07 -7.80 0.80
N ASN A 151 16.54 -7.82 -0.43
CA ASN A 151 16.87 -6.83 -1.45
C ASN A 151 15.66 -5.94 -1.71
N TYR A 152 15.77 -4.66 -1.33
CA TYR A 152 14.76 -3.63 -1.56
C TYR A 152 15.43 -2.24 -1.57
N PRO A 153 14.86 -1.26 -2.27
CA PRO A 153 15.41 0.10 -2.30
C PRO A 153 15.21 0.81 -0.95
N GLN A 154 15.77 2.02 -0.82
CA GLN A 154 15.44 2.85 0.33
C GLN A 154 14.01 3.35 0.24
N PHE A 155 13.23 3.08 1.29
CA PHE A 155 11.88 3.62 1.42
C PHE A 155 11.81 4.63 2.55
N ALA A 156 11.37 5.84 2.22
CA ALA A 156 10.96 6.83 3.21
C ALA A 156 9.48 6.60 3.53
N VAL A 157 9.18 6.36 4.80
CA VAL A 157 7.84 6.00 5.27
C VAL A 157 7.05 7.28 5.58
N PRO A 158 5.74 7.35 5.25
CA PRO A 158 4.89 8.44 5.67
C PRO A 158 4.99 8.70 7.17
N GLY A 159 4.90 9.96 7.60
CA GLY A 159 5.01 10.30 9.01
C GLY A 159 6.41 10.17 9.61
N ASN A 160 7.43 9.87 8.79
CA ASN A 160 8.81 9.61 9.22
C ASN A 160 8.91 8.47 10.26
N VAL A 161 8.02 7.48 10.16
CA VAL A 161 8.08 6.28 11.00
C VAL A 161 9.25 5.40 10.57
N LYS A 162 10.10 5.02 11.51
CA LYS A 162 11.25 4.16 11.19
C LYS A 162 10.81 2.73 10.92
N TRP A 163 11.50 2.06 10.00
CA TRP A 163 11.45 0.60 9.92
C TRP A 163 11.86 -0.01 11.27
N ASN A 164 11.23 -1.14 11.60
CA ASN A 164 11.37 -1.86 12.86
C ASN A 164 10.89 -1.09 14.12
N ALA A 165 10.21 0.06 13.94
CA ALA A 165 9.61 0.79 15.05
C ALA A 165 8.60 -0.10 15.81
N SER A 166 8.59 0.02 17.14
CA SER A 166 7.55 -0.60 17.96
C SER A 166 6.22 0.14 17.82
N ILE A 167 5.12 -0.45 18.28
CA ILE A 167 3.80 0.22 18.34
C ILE A 167 3.92 1.55 19.10
N ASP A 168 4.65 1.57 20.21
CA ASP A 168 4.83 2.76 21.04
C ASP A 168 5.64 3.84 20.32
N ASP A 169 6.64 3.46 19.52
CA ASP A 169 7.40 4.41 18.70
C ASP A 169 6.52 5.02 17.60
N VAL A 170 5.70 4.22 16.92
CA VAL A 170 4.75 4.72 15.90
C VAL A 170 3.77 5.72 16.55
N LYS A 171 3.19 5.37 17.71
CA LYS A 171 2.28 6.25 18.44
C LYS A 171 2.98 7.50 18.99
N GLY A 172 4.22 7.37 19.42
CA GLY A 172 5.05 8.48 19.87
C GLY A 172 5.30 9.50 18.75
N ALA A 173 5.47 9.02 17.52
CA ALA A 173 5.67 9.86 16.34
C ALA A 173 4.36 10.50 15.83
N LEU A 174 3.27 9.73 15.77
CA LEU A 174 2.06 10.12 15.03
C LEU A 174 0.85 10.48 15.91
N GLY A 175 0.91 10.17 17.21
CA GLY A 175 -0.24 10.19 18.11
C GLY A 175 -1.01 8.86 18.10
N GLU A 176 -2.20 8.83 18.70
CA GLU A 176 -3.03 7.62 18.68
C GLU A 176 -3.67 7.41 17.29
N PRO A 177 -3.72 6.14 16.80
CA PRO A 177 -4.38 5.82 15.55
C PRO A 177 -5.91 5.94 15.68
N SER A 178 -6.59 6.10 14.55
CA SER A 178 -8.05 6.03 14.46
C SER A 178 -8.57 4.65 14.81
N GLU A 179 -7.87 3.60 14.36
CA GLU A 179 -8.19 2.20 14.64
C GLU A 179 -6.92 1.37 14.85
N SER A 180 -7.04 0.27 15.60
CA SER A 180 -5.95 -0.68 15.79
C SER A 180 -6.49 -2.10 15.78
N ASN A 181 -5.98 -2.93 14.87
CA ASN A 181 -6.47 -4.28 14.62
C ASN A 181 -5.34 -5.29 14.83
N ARG A 182 -5.57 -6.26 15.72
CA ARG A 182 -4.64 -7.36 15.96
C ARG A 182 -4.95 -8.53 15.02
N ASP A 183 -3.94 -8.97 14.25
CA ASP A 183 -3.98 -10.22 13.49
C ASP A 183 -3.07 -11.26 14.13
N GLU A 184 -3.67 -12.18 14.89
CA GLU A 184 -2.93 -13.27 15.56
C GLU A 184 -2.37 -14.30 14.57
N SER A 185 -2.92 -14.41 13.37
CA SER A 185 -2.45 -15.37 12.36
C SER A 185 -1.15 -14.92 11.71
N GLN A 186 -0.98 -13.60 11.56
CA GLN A 186 0.22 -12.98 11.01
C GLN A 186 1.21 -12.52 12.10
N GLY A 187 0.81 -12.57 13.38
CA GLY A 187 1.61 -12.03 14.48
C GLY A 187 1.88 -10.54 14.30
N SER A 188 0.85 -9.77 13.94
CA SER A 188 0.98 -8.34 13.63
C SER A 188 -0.16 -7.52 14.18
N THR A 189 0.11 -6.24 14.41
CA THR A 189 -0.90 -5.23 14.74
C THR A 189 -0.90 -4.17 13.65
N GLU A 190 -2.06 -3.97 13.05
CA GLU A 190 -2.32 -2.87 12.13
C GLU A 190 -2.71 -1.61 12.94
N LEU A 191 -2.09 -0.48 12.62
CA LEU A 191 -2.43 0.85 13.14
C LEU A 191 -2.92 1.69 11.98
N ILE A 192 -4.17 2.15 12.04
CA ILE A 192 -4.83 2.91 10.97
C ILE A 192 -4.96 4.36 11.38
N TYR A 193 -4.36 5.26 10.60
CA TYR A 193 -4.53 6.70 10.73
C TYR A 193 -5.40 7.19 9.58
N ASN A 194 -6.52 7.81 9.93
CA ASN A 194 -7.52 8.26 8.96
C ASN A 194 -7.84 9.74 9.17
N LYS A 195 -7.73 10.52 8.10
CA LYS A 195 -8.14 11.92 8.07
C LYS A 195 -9.29 12.08 7.09
N ASP A 196 -10.44 12.48 7.63
CA ASP A 196 -11.66 12.81 6.91
C ASP A 196 -12.21 11.69 6.00
N GLY A 197 -11.79 10.44 6.20
CA GLY A 197 -12.19 9.29 5.38
C GLY A 197 -11.51 9.22 4.01
N ALA A 198 -10.63 10.18 3.69
CA ALA A 198 -10.04 10.32 2.36
C ALA A 198 -8.52 10.07 2.33
N TYR A 199 -7.82 10.29 3.45
CA TYR A 199 -6.39 10.10 3.57
C TYR A 199 -6.12 9.05 4.63
N ILE A 200 -5.64 7.89 4.22
CA ILE A 200 -5.49 6.74 5.10
C ILE A 200 -4.07 6.21 5.02
N VAL A 201 -3.47 5.96 6.18
CA VAL A 201 -2.20 5.24 6.30
C VAL A 201 -2.36 4.09 7.28
N HIS A 202 -1.97 2.91 6.83
CA HIS A 202 -1.89 1.69 7.62
C HIS A 202 -0.42 1.41 7.91
N TYR A 203 -0.10 1.13 9.17
CA TYR A 203 1.20 0.59 9.57
C TYR A 203 1.01 -0.78 10.16
N TYR A 204 1.74 -1.77 9.67
CA TYR A 204 1.73 -3.13 10.19
C TYR A 204 2.99 -3.37 11.00
N VAL A 205 2.81 -3.52 12.31
CA VAL A 205 3.87 -3.76 13.28
C VAL A 205 3.85 -5.24 13.67
N TYR A 206 4.87 -5.97 13.28
CA TYR A 206 5.01 -7.41 13.53
C TYR A 206 5.70 -7.68 14.86
N ASP A 207 5.30 -8.75 15.54
CA ASP A 207 5.83 -9.12 16.86
C ASP A 207 7.33 -9.43 16.84
N ASP A 208 7.83 -9.96 15.72
CA ASP A 208 9.19 -10.43 15.54
C ASP A 208 10.13 -9.40 14.88
N GLY A 209 9.62 -8.20 14.55
CA GLY A 209 10.35 -7.27 13.70
C GLY A 209 9.99 -5.80 13.82
N GLY A 210 8.89 -5.44 14.48
CA GLY A 210 8.39 -4.07 14.48
C GLY A 210 7.73 -3.69 13.15
N MET A 211 7.69 -2.39 12.84
CA MET A 211 7.06 -1.88 11.62
C MET A 211 7.82 -2.37 10.38
N MET A 212 7.17 -3.18 9.55
CA MET A 212 7.76 -3.78 8.34
C MET A 212 6.87 -3.66 7.09
N LYS A 213 5.71 -3.03 7.25
CA LYS A 213 4.82 -2.76 6.13
C LYS A 213 4.01 -1.50 6.38
N PHE A 214 3.83 -0.71 5.32
CA PHE A 214 2.86 0.37 5.29
C PHE A 214 2.00 0.30 4.05
N TRP A 215 0.81 0.88 4.14
CA TRP A 215 -0.09 1.04 3.01
C TRP A 215 -0.75 2.41 3.08
N ILE A 216 -0.66 3.18 2.00
CA ILE A 216 -1.30 4.48 1.85
C ILE A 216 -2.44 4.43 0.84
N GLU A 217 -3.51 5.16 1.12
CA GLU A 217 -4.68 5.27 0.26
C GLU A 217 -5.21 6.71 0.21
N LYS A 218 -5.55 7.15 -1.01
CA LYS A 218 -6.25 8.42 -1.25
C LYS A 218 -7.58 8.17 -1.97
N TYR A 219 -8.69 8.45 -1.28
CA TYR A 219 -10.06 8.30 -1.80
C TYR A 219 -10.66 9.62 -2.28
#